data_AF-A0A7M7PDJ8-F1
#
_entry.id   AF-A0A7M7PDJ8-F1
#
_cell.length_a   1.000
_cell.length_b   1.000
_cell.length_c   1.000
_cell.angle_alpha   90.00
_cell.angle_beta   90.00
_cell.angle_gamma   90.00
#
_symmetry.space_group_name_H-M   'P 1'
#
loop_
_entity.id
_entity.type
_entity.pdbx_description
1 polymer ?
#
loop_
_entity_poly.entity_id
_entity_poly.type
_entity_poly.pdbx_seq_one_letter_code
_entity_poly.pdbx_strand_id
1 'polypeptide(L)'
;MDVSDECNNRCLNGASCEEGNCTCPAGFDGDMCQDKQTYVECGTDSMTVNIAEQLVPGDASAVHFRNRSQSCSGVNSSTSTEITLTTGYDQCGTTFEEDNTTITFINVITYAKPGSEDSTIITREYHMQVRVECCLKKEEVISGSFKPQLGEVAFSDKGSGDFNLRLERR
;
A
#
# COMPACT_ATOMS: atom_id res chain seq x y z
N MET A 1 36.83 20.55 -15.57
CA MET A 1 36.23 19.24 -15.25
C MET A 1 34.74 19.45 -15.38
N ASP A 2 34.13 18.85 -16.40
CA ASP A 2 32.70 18.97 -16.67
C ASP A 2 31.93 18.19 -15.61
N VAL A 3 31.08 18.90 -14.86
CA VAL A 3 30.27 18.41 -13.73
C VAL A 3 29.14 17.46 -14.20
N SER A 4 28.99 17.26 -15.50
CA SER A 4 27.86 16.52 -16.11
C SER A 4 28.07 15.01 -16.25
N ASP A 5 29.24 14.45 -15.91
CA ASP A 5 29.55 13.01 -16.08
C ASP A 5 29.50 12.19 -14.77
N GLU A 6 29.26 12.84 -13.62
CA GLU A 6 29.20 12.15 -12.31
C GLU A 6 27.86 11.43 -12.05
N CYS A 7 26.80 11.76 -12.80
CA CYS A 7 25.48 11.12 -12.67
C CYS A 7 25.37 9.78 -13.38
N ASN A 8 26.44 9.29 -14.02
CA ASN A 8 26.40 8.07 -14.83
C ASN A 8 26.19 6.82 -13.92
N ASN A 9 24.93 6.41 -13.75
CA ASN A 9 24.46 5.21 -13.03
C ASN A 9 24.69 5.16 -11.51
N ARG A 10 24.99 6.29 -10.86
CA ARG A 10 25.14 6.33 -9.40
C ARG A 10 23.81 6.25 -8.66
N CYS A 11 22.84 7.07 -9.05
CA CYS A 11 21.55 7.14 -8.36
C CYS A 11 20.68 5.93 -8.74
N LEU A 12 20.13 5.24 -7.74
CA LEU A 12 19.34 4.02 -7.90
C LEU A 12 17.83 4.30 -7.76
N ASN A 13 17.02 3.27 -8.03
CA ASN A 13 15.58 3.23 -7.72
C ASN A 13 14.75 4.41 -8.27
N GLY A 14 15.16 4.98 -9.42
CA GLY A 14 14.43 6.07 -10.08
C GLY A 14 14.70 7.45 -9.49
N ALA A 15 15.78 7.61 -8.71
CA ALA A 15 16.21 8.90 -8.18
C ALA A 15 16.65 9.88 -9.27
N SER A 16 16.39 11.17 -9.02
CA SER A 16 16.85 12.26 -9.88
C SER A 16 18.28 12.65 -9.51
N CYS A 17 19.09 13.04 -10.49
CA CYS A 17 20.48 13.44 -10.26
C CYS A 17 20.72 14.86 -10.73
N GLU A 18 21.21 15.72 -9.83
CA GLU A 18 21.60 17.10 -10.12
C GLU A 18 22.99 17.35 -9.51
N GLU A 19 23.94 17.80 -10.34
CA GLU A 19 25.32 18.12 -9.91
C GLU A 19 26.02 17.00 -9.11
N GLY A 20 25.78 15.73 -9.46
CA GLY A 20 26.38 14.57 -8.79
C GLY A 20 25.68 14.15 -7.49
N ASN A 21 24.62 14.86 -7.08
CA ASN A 21 23.81 14.54 -5.91
C ASN A 21 22.48 13.88 -6.29
N CYS A 22 22.09 12.85 -5.53
CA CYS A 22 20.86 12.10 -5.76
C CYS A 22 19.71 12.65 -4.91
N THR A 23 18.59 12.96 -5.56
CA THR A 23 17.31 13.22 -4.89
C THR A 23 16.48 11.94 -4.90
N CYS A 24 16.31 11.34 -3.72
CA CYS A 24 15.64 10.05 -3.58
C CYS A 24 14.11 10.17 -3.67
N PRO A 25 13.43 9.24 -4.37
CA PRO A 25 11.98 9.14 -4.33
C PRO A 25 11.52 8.68 -2.94
N ALA A 26 10.25 8.91 -2.63
CA ALA A 26 9.65 8.49 -1.37
C ALA A 26 9.85 6.97 -1.14
N GLY A 27 10.27 6.62 0.08
CA GLY A 27 10.53 5.23 0.46
C GLY A 27 11.96 4.75 0.23
N PHE A 28 12.86 5.60 -0.26
CA PHE A 28 14.28 5.31 -0.44
C PHE A 28 15.15 6.37 0.22
N ASP A 29 16.34 5.97 0.67
CA ASP A 29 17.32 6.84 1.33
C ASP A 29 18.76 6.39 1.00
N GLY A 30 19.74 7.16 1.49
CA GLY A 30 21.17 6.96 1.29
C GLY A 30 21.73 7.75 0.11
N ASP A 31 23.06 7.90 0.07
CA ASP A 31 23.77 8.74 -0.93
C ASP A 31 23.49 8.37 -2.39
N MET A 32 23.04 7.14 -2.65
CA MET A 32 22.67 6.64 -3.97
C MET A 32 21.22 6.15 -4.02
N CYS A 33 20.42 6.43 -2.99
CA CYS A 33 19.05 5.95 -2.84
C CYS A 33 18.95 4.41 -2.81
N GLN A 34 19.98 3.74 -2.28
CA GLN A 34 20.07 2.28 -2.21
C GLN A 34 19.26 1.69 -1.04
N ASP A 35 19.00 2.47 0.00
CA ASP A 35 18.39 1.99 1.24
C ASP A 35 16.87 2.05 1.11
N LYS A 36 16.20 0.90 1.16
CA LYS A 36 14.73 0.83 1.17
C LYS A 36 14.22 1.18 2.55
N GLN A 37 13.52 2.30 2.65
CA GLN A 37 12.86 2.74 3.88
C GLN A 37 11.42 2.27 3.96
N THR A 38 10.75 2.08 2.82
CA THR A 38 9.40 1.51 2.78
C THR A 38 9.21 0.67 1.54
N TYR A 39 8.64 -0.52 1.66
CA TYR A 39 8.32 -1.35 0.51
C TYR A 39 7.14 -2.28 0.80
N VAL A 40 6.53 -2.78 -0.29
CA VAL A 40 5.37 -3.68 -0.24
C VAL A 40 5.78 -5.02 -0.84
N GLU A 41 5.48 -6.09 -0.11
CA GLU A 41 5.60 -7.47 -0.58
C GLU A 41 4.21 -8.01 -0.87
N CYS A 42 4.02 -8.46 -2.11
CA CYS A 42 2.76 -9.03 -2.56
C CYS A 42 2.87 -10.54 -2.57
N GLY A 43 2.19 -11.17 -1.61
CA GLY A 43 1.97 -12.62 -1.59
C GLY A 43 0.80 -13.03 -2.47
N THR A 44 0.50 -14.32 -2.46
CA THR A 44 -0.61 -14.90 -3.24
C THR A 44 -1.99 -14.55 -2.67
N ASP A 45 -2.11 -14.35 -1.37
CA ASP A 45 -3.36 -14.11 -0.65
C ASP A 45 -3.32 -12.92 0.32
N SER A 46 -2.16 -12.28 0.43
CA SER A 46 -1.86 -11.27 1.43
C SER A 46 -0.85 -10.27 0.90
N MET A 47 -0.87 -9.06 1.47
CA MET A 47 0.16 -8.06 1.29
C MET A 47 0.83 -7.76 2.63
N THR A 48 2.13 -7.51 2.56
CA THR A 48 2.94 -7.07 3.70
C THR A 48 3.59 -5.74 3.38
N VAL A 49 3.40 -4.76 4.25
CA VAL A 49 4.02 -3.44 4.15
C VAL A 49 5.11 -3.36 5.19
N ASN A 50 6.33 -3.07 4.75
CA ASN A 50 7.49 -2.89 5.60
C ASN A 50 7.89 -1.42 5.59
N ILE A 51 8.11 -0.86 6.77
CA ILE A 51 8.41 0.55 6.99
C ILE A 51 9.54 0.63 8.00
N ALA A 52 10.62 1.35 7.68
CA ALA A 52 11.70 1.58 8.63
C ALA A 52 11.17 2.33 9.86
N GLU A 53 11.49 1.83 11.06
CA GLU A 53 11.00 2.39 12.33
C GLU A 53 11.27 3.89 12.46
N GLN A 54 12.41 4.35 11.93
CA GLN A 54 12.81 5.76 11.96
C GLN A 54 11.86 6.72 11.22
N LEU A 55 11.05 6.22 10.29
CA LEU A 55 10.05 7.03 9.57
C LEU A 55 8.76 7.24 10.36
N VAL A 56 8.51 6.41 11.37
CA VAL A 56 7.25 6.39 12.13
C VAL A 56 7.51 6.93 13.53
N PRO A 57 7.01 8.14 13.86
CA PRO A 57 7.07 8.62 15.22
C PRO A 57 6.11 7.82 16.11
N GLY A 58 6.63 7.23 17.19
CA GLY A 58 5.83 6.57 18.22
C GLY A 58 5.84 5.04 18.12
N ASP A 59 4.74 4.43 18.53
CA ASP A 59 4.59 2.97 18.57
C ASP A 59 4.19 2.41 17.19
N ALA A 60 4.65 1.21 16.84
CA ALA A 60 4.28 0.51 15.61
C ALA A 60 2.77 0.41 15.39
N SER A 61 2.01 0.27 16.46
CA SER A 61 0.55 0.20 16.44
C SER A 61 -0.14 1.51 16.01
N ALA A 62 0.60 2.62 15.98
CA ALA A 62 0.12 3.89 15.42
C ALA A 62 0.01 3.85 13.89
N VAL A 63 0.69 2.92 13.23
CA VAL A 63 0.50 2.63 11.81
C VAL A 63 -0.60 1.59 11.68
N HIS A 64 -1.61 1.84 10.86
CA HIS A 64 -2.69 0.86 10.65
C HIS A 64 -3.28 0.93 9.24
N PHE A 65 -3.83 -0.17 8.75
CA PHE A 65 -4.63 -0.22 7.52
C PHE A 65 -5.97 0.51 7.67
N ARG A 66 -6.76 0.58 6.59
CA ARG A 66 -8.06 1.27 6.58
C ARG A 66 -8.97 0.85 7.73
N ASN A 67 -9.03 -0.45 8.05
CA ASN A 67 -9.71 -0.92 9.25
C ASN A 67 -8.80 -0.78 10.48
N ARG A 68 -9.30 -0.15 11.54
CA ARG A 68 -8.55 0.14 12.78
C ARG A 68 -8.63 -0.97 13.83
N SER A 69 -9.06 -2.17 13.46
CA SER A 69 -8.95 -3.34 14.34
C SER A 69 -7.49 -3.57 14.75
N GLN A 70 -7.29 -4.12 15.95
CA GLN A 70 -5.95 -4.41 16.47
C GLN A 70 -5.11 -5.30 15.52
N SER A 71 -5.75 -6.23 14.82
CA SER A 71 -5.10 -7.12 13.85
C SER A 71 -4.64 -6.44 12.55
N CYS A 72 -5.03 -5.19 12.33
CA CYS A 72 -4.74 -4.41 11.13
C CYS A 72 -3.73 -3.28 11.40
N SER A 73 -3.07 -3.32 12.56
CA SER A 73 -2.08 -2.34 12.99
C SER A 73 -0.66 -2.90 12.85
N GLY A 74 0.33 -2.02 12.80
CA GLY A 74 1.72 -2.39 12.68
C GLY A 74 2.29 -2.98 13.95
N VAL A 75 3.28 -3.82 13.74
CA VAL A 75 4.08 -4.47 14.79
C VAL A 75 5.55 -4.30 14.46
N ASN A 76 6.39 -4.14 15.49
CA ASN A 76 7.83 -4.16 15.28
C ASN A 76 8.27 -5.56 14.85
N SER A 77 9.11 -5.61 13.84
CA SER A 77 9.78 -6.82 13.40
C SER A 77 10.65 -7.36 14.52
N SER A 78 10.68 -8.68 14.68
CA SER A 78 11.57 -9.32 15.68
C SER A 78 13.02 -9.44 15.20
N THR A 79 13.25 -9.22 13.90
CA THR A 79 14.52 -9.54 13.23
C THR A 79 15.17 -8.34 12.52
N SER A 80 14.44 -7.24 12.37
CA SER A 80 14.89 -6.01 11.70
C SER A 80 14.35 -4.79 12.46
N THR A 81 14.88 -3.60 12.16
CA THR A 81 14.40 -2.31 12.68
C THR A 81 13.29 -1.76 11.79
N GLU A 82 12.28 -2.59 11.55
CA GLU A 82 11.17 -2.31 10.65
C GLU A 82 9.85 -2.56 11.35
N ILE A 83 8.87 -1.71 11.05
CA ILE A 83 7.47 -1.93 11.36
C ILE A 83 6.86 -2.69 10.18
N THR A 84 6.18 -3.79 10.50
CA THR A 84 5.51 -4.63 9.52
C THR A 84 4.00 -4.57 9.72
N LEU A 85 3.26 -4.40 8.63
CA LEU A 85 1.81 -4.53 8.57
C LEU A 85 1.45 -5.61 7.55
N THR A 86 0.71 -6.64 7.97
CA THR A 86 0.25 -7.69 7.07
C THR A 86 -1.26 -7.76 7.07
N THR A 87 -1.86 -7.89 5.89
CA THR A 87 -3.30 -8.15 5.74
C THR A 87 -3.54 -9.14 4.62
N GLY A 88 -4.52 -10.03 4.82
CA GLY A 88 -5.14 -10.76 3.72
C GLY A 88 -5.85 -9.81 2.76
N TYR A 89 -5.93 -10.20 1.48
CA TYR A 89 -6.61 -9.41 0.45
C TYR A 89 -8.12 -9.24 0.68
N ASP A 90 -8.72 -10.09 1.50
CA ASP A 90 -10.13 -10.04 1.93
C ASP A 90 -10.33 -9.35 3.31
N GLN A 91 -9.24 -8.86 3.92
CA GLN A 91 -9.22 -8.33 5.28
C GLN A 91 -8.82 -6.85 5.33
N CYS A 92 -8.91 -6.27 6.54
CA CYS A 92 -8.49 -4.90 6.88
C CYS A 92 -8.99 -3.79 5.96
N GLY A 93 -10.14 -3.98 5.30
CA GLY A 93 -10.74 -3.01 4.39
C GLY A 93 -10.02 -2.90 3.04
N THR A 94 -9.26 -3.92 2.67
CA THR A 94 -8.66 -4.06 1.34
C THR A 94 -9.77 -4.08 0.29
N THR A 95 -9.57 -3.29 -0.75
CA THR A 95 -10.42 -3.23 -1.94
C THR A 95 -9.66 -3.78 -3.13
N PHE A 96 -10.31 -4.07 -4.25
CA PHE A 96 -9.62 -4.47 -5.46
C PHE A 96 -10.22 -3.81 -6.70
N GLU A 97 -9.37 -3.65 -7.70
CA GLU A 97 -9.73 -3.24 -9.06
C GLU A 97 -9.29 -4.36 -10.00
N GLU A 98 -10.17 -4.80 -10.90
CA GLU A 98 -9.91 -5.91 -11.81
C GLU A 98 -9.99 -5.41 -13.26
N ASP A 99 -8.95 -5.71 -14.05
CA ASP A 99 -8.95 -5.55 -15.50
C ASP A 99 -9.07 -6.93 -16.18
N ASN A 100 -8.87 -7.04 -17.50
CA ASN A 100 -9.00 -8.32 -18.20
C ASN A 100 -7.93 -9.36 -17.81
N THR A 101 -6.76 -8.92 -17.37
CA THR A 101 -5.54 -9.73 -17.16
C THR A 101 -5.01 -9.70 -15.73
N THR A 102 -5.31 -8.65 -14.97
CA THR A 102 -4.79 -8.45 -13.61
C THR A 102 -5.87 -8.10 -12.61
N ILE A 103 -5.57 -8.39 -11.35
CA ILE A 103 -6.34 -7.96 -10.18
C ILE A 103 -5.39 -7.15 -9.31
N THR A 104 -5.75 -5.91 -9.02
CA THR A 104 -4.98 -4.99 -8.19
C THR A 104 -5.65 -4.81 -6.85
N PHE A 105 -5.06 -5.38 -5.79
CA PHE A 105 -5.51 -5.22 -4.42
C PHE A 105 -4.95 -3.92 -3.83
N ILE A 106 -5.82 -3.16 -3.18
CA ILE A 106 -5.56 -1.80 -2.73
C ILE A 106 -5.95 -1.67 -1.26
N ASN A 107 -5.03 -1.18 -0.43
CA ASN A 107 -5.34 -0.70 0.91
C ASN A 107 -4.70 0.68 1.14
N VAL A 108 -5.04 1.32 2.26
CA VAL A 108 -4.44 2.59 2.69
C VAL A 108 -3.92 2.41 4.09
N ILE A 109 -2.62 2.65 4.28
CA ILE A 109 -2.02 2.74 5.61
C ILE A 109 -2.07 4.19 6.10
N THR A 110 -2.27 4.36 7.39
CA THR A 110 -2.32 5.66 8.06
C THR A 110 -1.38 5.67 9.24
N TYR A 111 -0.56 6.71 9.39
CA TYR A 111 0.28 6.93 10.58
C TYR A 111 0.44 8.42 10.90
N ALA A 112 0.83 8.75 12.13
CA ALA A 112 1.05 10.12 12.56
C ALA A 112 2.29 10.72 11.88
N LYS A 113 2.16 11.89 11.26
CA LYS A 113 3.30 12.63 10.70
C LYS A 113 4.11 13.25 11.86
N PRO A 114 5.45 13.23 11.84
CA PRO A 114 6.25 13.97 12.82
C PRO A 114 5.94 15.46 12.69
N GLY A 115 5.50 16.07 13.79
CA GLY A 115 5.26 17.51 13.87
C GLY A 115 6.58 18.27 13.77
N SER A 116 6.60 19.29 12.92
CA SER A 116 7.58 20.37 12.96
C SER A 116 7.76 20.86 14.39
N GLU A 117 9.00 21.02 14.83
CA GLU A 117 9.34 21.68 16.09
C GLU A 117 8.55 23.00 16.23
N ASP A 118 8.02 23.27 17.43
CA ASP A 118 7.28 24.48 17.83
C ASP A 118 5.75 24.58 17.71
N SER A 119 4.96 23.62 18.22
CA SER A 119 3.71 24.05 18.88
C SER A 119 3.08 23.01 19.82
N THR A 120 2.79 23.46 21.03
CA THR A 120 2.09 22.77 22.12
C THR A 120 0.58 22.63 21.89
N ILE A 121 0.12 22.54 20.64
CA ILE A 121 -1.30 22.36 20.31
C ILE A 121 -1.48 20.95 19.75
N ILE A 122 -2.06 20.07 20.56
CA ILE A 122 -2.47 18.71 20.17
C ILE A 122 -3.74 18.82 19.30
N THR A 123 -3.60 19.36 18.09
CA THR A 123 -4.64 19.33 17.05
C THR A 123 -4.42 18.10 16.17
N ARG A 124 -5.34 17.14 16.29
CA ARG A 124 -5.37 15.80 15.66
C ARG A 124 -5.59 15.85 14.14
N GLU A 125 -4.69 16.46 13.37
CA GLU A 125 -4.89 16.60 11.92
C GLU A 125 -3.62 16.49 11.07
N TYR A 126 -2.72 15.58 11.41
CA TYR A 126 -1.58 15.24 10.55
C TYR A 126 -1.33 13.74 10.50
N HIS A 127 -2.27 12.99 9.92
CA HIS A 127 -2.03 11.59 9.58
C HIS A 127 -1.62 11.49 8.11
N MET A 128 -0.44 10.93 7.83
CA MET A 128 -0.05 10.59 6.46
C MET A 128 -0.80 9.34 6.04
N GLN A 129 -1.43 9.39 4.86
CA GLN A 129 -2.09 8.25 4.24
C GLN A 129 -1.27 7.82 3.02
N VAL A 130 -0.88 6.55 2.99
CA VAL A 130 -0.14 5.97 1.87
C VAL A 130 -1.02 4.89 1.24
N ARG A 131 -1.26 5.02 -0.07
CA ARG A 131 -1.96 4.00 -0.86
C ARG A 131 -0.98 2.86 -1.13
N VAL A 132 -1.41 1.64 -0.84
CA VAL A 132 -0.64 0.41 -0.98
C VAL A 132 -1.33 -0.47 -2.01
N GLU A 133 -0.57 -1.01 -2.95
CA GLU A 133 -1.09 -1.73 -4.10
C GLU A 133 -0.31 -3.01 -4.39
N CYS A 134 -1.04 -4.10 -4.65
CA CYS A 134 -0.51 -5.37 -5.13
C CYS A 134 -1.24 -5.80 -6.39
N CYS A 135 -0.56 -5.73 -7.53
CA CYS A 135 -1.09 -6.13 -8.83
C CYS A 135 -0.68 -7.58 -9.13
N LEU A 136 -1.65 -8.48 -9.21
CA LEU A 136 -1.45 -9.91 -9.48
C LEU A 136 -2.04 -10.28 -10.83
N LYS A 137 -1.34 -11.14 -11.59
CA LYS A 137 -1.88 -11.68 -12.84
C LYS A 137 -2.93 -12.75 -12.55
N LYS A 138 -4.02 -12.74 -13.31
CA LYS A 138 -5.10 -13.73 -13.13
C LYS A 138 -4.63 -15.17 -13.29
N GLU A 139 -3.68 -15.43 -14.20
CA GLU A 139 -3.14 -16.80 -14.36
C GLU A 139 -2.42 -17.30 -13.10
N GLU A 140 -1.77 -16.40 -12.36
CA GLU A 140 -1.07 -16.72 -11.11
C GLU A 140 -2.08 -16.94 -9.96
N VAL A 141 -3.18 -16.19 -9.94
CA VAL A 141 -4.27 -16.33 -8.96
C VAL A 141 -5.02 -17.67 -9.12
N ILE A 142 -5.24 -18.15 -10.36
CA ILE A 142 -5.92 -19.43 -10.64
C ILE A 142 -5.11 -20.64 -10.12
N SER A 143 -3.79 -20.50 -10.00
CA SER A 143 -2.93 -21.55 -9.44
C SER A 143 -2.97 -21.62 -7.90
N GLY A 144 -3.41 -20.55 -7.24
CA GLY A 144 -3.66 -20.49 -5.80
C GLY A 144 -5.13 -20.76 -5.46
N SER A 145 -5.42 -21.28 -4.28
CA SER A 145 -6.78 -21.58 -3.80
C SER A 145 -7.65 -20.35 -3.48
N PHE A 146 -7.44 -19.22 -4.16
CA PHE A 146 -8.07 -17.95 -3.84
C PHE A 146 -9.44 -17.83 -4.52
N LYS A 147 -10.51 -17.76 -3.72
CA LYS A 147 -11.86 -17.40 -4.15
C LYS A 147 -12.21 -16.06 -3.52
N PRO A 148 -12.04 -14.92 -4.22
CA PRO A 148 -12.60 -13.68 -3.73
C PRO A 148 -14.12 -13.87 -3.67
N GLN A 149 -14.74 -13.52 -2.55
CA GLN A 149 -16.20 -13.48 -2.46
C GLN A 149 -16.68 -12.32 -3.32
N LEU A 150 -16.82 -12.56 -4.63
CA LEU A 150 -17.61 -11.70 -5.50
C LEU A 150 -19.02 -11.69 -4.92
N GLY A 151 -19.39 -10.55 -4.33
CA GLY A 151 -20.78 -10.19 -4.21
C GLY A 151 -21.36 -10.20 -5.61
N GLU A 152 -22.15 -11.22 -5.91
CA GLU A 152 -23.02 -11.27 -7.07
C GLU A 152 -23.92 -10.02 -7.10
N VAL A 153 -24.37 -9.65 -8.31
CA VAL A 153 -25.34 -8.59 -8.69
C VAL A 153 -24.67 -7.33 -9.25
N ALA A 154 -24.94 -6.86 -10.47
CA ALA A 154 -25.67 -7.38 -11.62
C ALA A 154 -25.28 -6.57 -12.86
N PHE A 155 -25.43 -7.22 -14.02
CA PHE A 155 -25.29 -6.74 -15.39
C PHE A 155 -25.87 -5.34 -15.62
N SER A 156 -25.12 -4.47 -16.31
CA SER A 156 -25.64 -3.24 -16.91
C SER A 156 -25.73 -3.38 -18.43
N ASP A 157 -26.54 -4.34 -18.89
CA ASP A 157 -26.97 -4.33 -20.27
C ASP A 157 -28.04 -3.24 -20.44
N LYS A 158 -27.66 -2.16 -21.12
CA LYS A 158 -28.59 -1.16 -21.64
C LYS A 158 -29.44 -1.79 -22.75
N GLY A 159 -30.50 -2.50 -22.37
CA GLY A 159 -31.51 -3.00 -23.28
C GLY A 159 -32.88 -2.98 -22.60
N SER A 160 -33.81 -2.18 -23.12
CA SER A 160 -35.16 -2.08 -22.58
C SER A 160 -35.93 -3.38 -22.79
N GLY A 161 -36.31 -4.05 -21.71
CA GLY A 161 -37.26 -5.16 -21.73
C GLY A 161 -37.99 -5.22 -20.39
N ASP A 162 -39.32 -5.08 -20.43
CA ASP A 162 -40.18 -5.13 -19.24
C ASP A 162 -40.21 -6.54 -18.64
N PHE A 163 -39.83 -6.66 -17.36
CA PHE A 163 -40.01 -7.89 -16.59
C PHE A 163 -40.95 -7.65 -15.41
N ASN A 164 -42.06 -8.40 -15.40
CA ASN A 164 -42.99 -8.48 -14.27
C ASN A 164 -42.67 -9.73 -13.44
N LEU A 165 -42.21 -9.54 -12.21
CA LEU A 165 -42.03 -10.63 -11.24
C LEU A 165 -43.20 -10.65 -10.25
N ARG A 166 -43.94 -11.76 -10.22
CA ARG A 166 -44.89 -12.09 -9.14
C ARG A 166 -44.26 -13.11 -8.21
N LEU A 167 -44.05 -12.71 -6.96
CA LEU A 167 -43.61 -13.59 -5.89
C LEU A 167 -44.85 -14.03 -5.10
N GLU A 168 -45.22 -15.31 -5.20
CA GLU A 168 -46.14 -15.92 -4.24
C GLU A 168 -45.32 -16.60 -3.13
N ARG A 169 -45.70 -16.32 -1.88
CA ARG A 169 -45.11 -16.93 -0.68
C ARG A 169 -46.23 -17.65 0.08
N ARG A 170 -46.04 -18.95 0.36
CA ARG A 170 -46.84 -19.70 1.33
C ARG A 170 -46.15 -19.67 2.69
#